data_AF-I6AVY1-F1
#
_entry.id   AF-I6AVY1-F1
#
_cell.length_a   1.000
_cell.length_b   1.000
_cell.length_c   1.000
_cell.angle_alpha   90.00
_cell.angle_beta   90.00
_cell.angle_gamma   90.00
#
_symmetry.space_group_name_H-M   'P 1'
#
loop_
_entity.id
_entity.type
_entity.pdbx_description
1 polymer ?
#
loop_
_entity_poly.entity_id
_entity_poly.type
_entity_poly.pdbx_seq_one_letter_code
_entity_poly.pdbx_strand_id
1 'polypeptide(L)'
;MLPAEQRLLLINETLRAIPAIPTTANTFFRKELLRLQDAARLESGQVTREQLQAENSPRSEEDFVYARAHFRPCVRIRPRV
;
A
#
# COMPACT_ATOMS: atom_id res chain seq x y z
N MET A 1 16.16 4.19 -20.37
CA MET A 1 15.35 3.51 -19.33
C MET A 1 14.68 2.30 -19.96
N LEU A 2 14.53 1.19 -19.22
CA LEU A 2 13.78 0.02 -19.70
C LEU A 2 12.30 0.40 -19.96
N PRO A 3 11.67 -0.12 -21.03
CA PRO A 3 10.23 0.00 -21.24
C PRO A 3 9.43 -0.50 -20.05
N ALA A 4 8.25 0.10 -19.81
CA ALA A 4 7.37 -0.23 -18.68
C ALA A 4 7.07 -1.73 -18.58
N GLU A 5 6.79 -2.38 -19.70
CA GLU A 5 6.49 -3.82 -19.76
C GLU A 5 7.68 -4.69 -19.33
N GLN A 6 8.90 -4.34 -19.75
CA GLN A 6 10.11 -5.06 -19.36
C GLN A 6 10.42 -4.86 -17.87
N ARG A 7 10.15 -3.66 -17.33
CA ARG A 7 10.26 -3.42 -15.88
C ARG A 7 9.25 -4.25 -15.10
N LEU A 8 8.01 -4.39 -15.58
CA LEU A 8 7.00 -5.21 -14.92
C LEU A 8 7.41 -6.67 -14.81
N LEU A 9 7.98 -7.24 -15.89
CA LEU A 9 8.49 -8.61 -15.86
C LEU A 9 9.58 -8.79 -14.79
N LEU A 10 10.56 -7.89 -14.77
CA LEU A 10 11.66 -7.95 -13.80
C LEU A 10 11.17 -7.75 -12.36
N ILE A 11 10.23 -6.83 -12.13
CA ILE A 11 9.62 -6.60 -10.81
C ILE A 11 8.86 -7.86 -10.36
N ASN A 12 8.11 -8.51 -11.25
CA ASN A 12 7.36 -9.72 -10.93
C ASN A 12 8.28 -10.90 -10.58
N GLU A 13 9.37 -11.08 -11.33
CA GLU A 13 10.39 -12.08 -11.03
C GLU A 13 11.04 -11.81 -9.68
N THR A 14 11.39 -10.55 -9.42
CA THR A 14 12.00 -10.14 -8.15
C THR A 14 11.04 -10.38 -6.99
N LEU A 15 9.76 -10.02 -7.11
CA LEU A 15 8.73 -10.27 -6.10
C LEU A 15 8.57 -11.76 -5.76
N ARG A 16 8.69 -12.65 -6.77
CA ARG A 16 8.65 -14.11 -6.57
C ARG A 16 9.92 -14.63 -5.90
N ALA A 17 11.06 -13.99 -6.12
CA ALA A 17 12.35 -14.38 -5.54
C ALA A 17 12.53 -13.90 -4.08
N ILE A 18 11.72 -12.95 -3.59
CA ILE A 18 11.82 -12.48 -2.20
C ILE A 18 11.52 -13.63 -1.24
N PRO A 19 12.42 -13.91 -0.27
CA PRO A 19 12.19 -14.94 0.75
C PRO A 19 10.89 -14.68 1.51
N ALA A 20 10.12 -15.73 1.76
CA ALA A 20 8.86 -15.66 2.51
C ALA A 20 9.05 -15.26 3.99
N ILE A 21 10.28 -15.18 4.48
CA ILE A 21 10.61 -14.78 5.84
C ILE A 21 10.30 -13.28 6.00
N PRO A 22 9.39 -12.88 6.92
CA PRO A 22 8.95 -11.50 7.08
C PRO A 22 9.96 -10.69 7.92
N THR A 23 11.18 -10.51 7.41
CA THR A 23 12.12 -9.57 8.00
C THR A 23 11.71 -8.13 7.67
N THR A 24 12.14 -7.16 8.47
CA THR A 24 11.90 -5.74 8.17
C THR A 24 12.45 -5.37 6.79
N ALA A 25 13.67 -5.79 6.48
CA ALA A 25 14.28 -5.58 5.16
C ALA A 25 13.40 -6.15 4.02
N ASN A 26 12.94 -7.39 4.14
CA ASN A 26 12.11 -8.03 3.11
C ASN A 26 10.75 -7.35 2.96
N THR A 27 10.14 -6.91 4.07
CA THR A 27 8.85 -6.20 4.02
C THR A 27 8.97 -4.82 3.42
N PHE A 28 10.02 -4.05 3.75
CA PHE A 28 10.29 -2.76 3.11
C PHE A 28 10.59 -2.92 1.63
N PHE A 29 11.48 -3.85 1.27
CA PHE A 29 11.85 -4.11 -0.12
C PHE A 29 10.66 -4.58 -0.96
N ARG A 30 9.83 -5.49 -0.43
CA ARG A 30 8.60 -5.94 -1.09
C ARG A 30 7.64 -4.77 -1.32
N LYS A 31 7.45 -3.89 -0.34
CA LYS A 31 6.60 -2.69 -0.48
C LYS A 31 7.12 -1.74 -1.56
N GLU A 32 8.43 -1.57 -1.65
CA GLU A 32 9.05 -0.75 -2.68
C GLU A 32 8.80 -1.31 -4.08
N LEU A 33 8.99 -2.62 -4.27
CA LEU A 33 8.72 -3.30 -5.53
C LEU A 33 7.25 -3.21 -5.94
N LEU A 34 6.31 -3.34 -4.99
CA LEU A 34 4.88 -3.17 -5.28
C LEU A 34 4.55 -1.74 -5.76
N ARG A 35 5.16 -0.71 -5.17
CA ARG A 35 4.99 0.67 -5.64
C ARG A 35 5.55 0.89 -7.04
N LEU A 36 6.69 0.28 -7.35
CA LEU A 36 7.28 0.32 -8.69
C LEU A 36 6.43 -0.43 -9.71
N GLN A 37 5.83 -1.54 -9.32
CA GLN A 37 4.89 -2.31 -10.14
C GLN A 37 3.69 -1.44 -10.52
N ASP A 38 3.06 -0.79 -9.54
CA ASP A 38 1.93 0.10 -9.72
C ASP A 38 2.26 1.27 -10.66
N ALA A 39 3.42 1.90 -10.47
CA ALA A 39 3.88 2.97 -11.35
C ALA A 39 4.07 2.49 -12.79
N ALA A 40 4.66 1.30 -12.97
CA ALA A 40 4.86 0.73 -14.30
C ALA A 40 3.55 0.27 -14.96
N ARG A 41 2.56 -0.21 -14.19
CA ARG A 41 1.20 -0.54 -14.69
C ARG A 41 0.46 0.70 -15.17
N LEU A 42 0.60 1.83 -14.46
CA LEU A 42 0.04 3.11 -14.88
C LEU A 42 0.72 3.65 -16.15
N GLU A 43 2.05 3.55 -16.24
CA GLU A 43 2.82 4.01 -17.41
C GLU A 43 2.52 3.19 -18.67
N SER A 44 2.31 1.88 -18.53
CA SER A 44 1.94 0.99 -19.65
C SER A 44 0.46 1.03 -20.00
N GLY A 45 -0.38 1.73 -19.23
CA GLY A 45 -1.83 1.79 -19.45
C GLY A 45 -2.56 0.47 -19.14
N GLN A 46 -1.93 -0.47 -18.42
CA GLN A 46 -2.58 -1.72 -17.99
C GLN A 46 -3.70 -1.49 -16.98
N VAL A 47 -3.63 -0.38 -16.22
CA VAL A 47 -4.68 0.07 -15.29
C VAL A 47 -4.82 1.57 -15.35
N THR A 48 -6.02 2.05 -15.00
CA THR A 48 -6.24 3.46 -14.71
C THR A 48 -5.93 3.77 -13.24
N ARG A 49 -5.78 5.06 -12.91
CA ARG A 49 -5.60 5.48 -11.51
C ARG A 49 -6.76 5.07 -10.62
N GLU A 50 -7.99 5.14 -11.13
CA GLU A 50 -9.20 4.79 -10.40
C GLU A 50 -9.25 3.30 -10.08
N GLN A 51 -8.89 2.45 -11.05
CA GLN A 51 -8.78 1.00 -10.86
C GLN A 51 -7.72 0.67 -9.82
N LEU A 52 -6.53 1.27 -9.93
CA LEU A 52 -5.44 1.04 -8.99
C LEU A 52 -5.81 1.51 -7.57
N GLN A 53 -6.50 2.65 -7.43
CA GLN A 53 -6.99 3.14 -6.15
C GLN A 53 -8.00 2.16 -5.52
N ALA A 54 -8.90 1.59 -6.33
CA ALA A 54 -9.88 0.62 -5.88
C ALA A 54 -9.23 -0.71 -5.45
N GLU A 55 -8.19 -1.17 -6.16
CA GLU A 55 -7.38 -2.34 -5.79
C GLU A 55 -6.63 -2.14 -4.47
N ASN A 56 -5.97 -0.99 -4.31
CA ASN A 56 -5.11 -0.69 -3.15
C ASN A 56 -5.89 -0.28 -1.90
N SER A 57 -7.09 0.27 -2.06
CA SER A 57 -7.93 0.75 -0.99
C SER A 57 -9.36 0.24 -1.19
N PRO A 58 -9.57 -1.08 -1.07
CA PRO A 58 -10.91 -1.64 -1.21
C PRO A 58 -11.81 -0.98 -0.17
N ARG A 59 -12.88 -0.32 -0.64
CA ARG A 59 -13.89 0.24 0.26
C ARG A 59 -14.69 -0.94 0.84
N SER A 60 -14.30 -1.44 2.01
CA SER A 60 -15.22 -2.27 2.79
C SER A 60 -16.13 -1.34 3.59
N GLU A 61 -17.43 -1.56 3.54
CA GLU A 61 -18.38 -0.82 4.40
C GLU A 61 -18.05 -1.05 5.89
N GLU A 62 -17.51 -2.22 6.21
CA GLU A 62 -17.05 -2.62 7.54
C GLU A 62 -15.94 -1.69 8.07
N ASP A 63 -14.95 -1.33 7.26
CA ASP A 63 -13.86 -0.42 7.68
C ASP A 63 -14.41 0.95 8.10
N PHE A 64 -15.46 1.46 7.45
CA PHE A 64 -16.08 2.73 7.84
C PHE A 64 -16.96 2.61 9.08
N VAL A 65 -17.63 1.48 9.29
CA VAL A 65 -18.43 1.22 10.49
C VAL A 65 -17.53 1.15 11.73
N TYR A 66 -16.38 0.47 11.64
CA TYR A 66 -15.42 0.36 12.74
C TYR A 66 -14.49 1.59 12.86
N ALA A 67 -14.23 2.33 11.78
CA ALA A 67 -13.47 3.58 11.81
C ALA A 67 -14.26 4.78 12.33
N ARG A 68 -15.42 4.57 12.97
CA ARG A 68 -16.06 5.58 13.83
C ARG A 68 -15.09 5.97 14.95
N ALA A 69 -14.30 6.98 14.61
CA ALA A 69 -13.30 7.67 15.38
C ALA A 69 -13.51 7.52 16.90
N HIS A 70 -12.59 6.82 17.55
CA HIS A 70 -12.31 7.02 18.97
C HIS A 70 -11.74 8.44 19.15
N PHE A 71 -12.56 9.47 18.93
CA PHE A 71 -12.27 10.80 19.42
C PHE A 71 -12.45 10.73 20.94
N ARG A 72 -11.35 10.50 21.66
CA ARG A 72 -11.28 10.71 23.10
C ARG A 72 -10.87 12.17 23.32
N PRO A 73 -11.78 13.09 23.69
CA PRO A 73 -11.35 14.40 24.14
C PRO A 73 -10.46 14.20 25.37
N CYS A 74 -9.20 14.63 25.28
CA CYS A 74 -8.34 14.76 26.46
C CYS A 74 -8.89 15.88 27.33
N VAL A 75 -9.89 15.57 28.17
CA VAL A 75 -10.29 16.47 29.24
C VAL A 75 -9.17 16.44 30.27
N ARG A 76 -8.27 17.44 30.22
CA ARG A 76 -7.34 17.72 31.31
C ARG A 76 -8.18 18.09 32.54
N ILE A 77 -8.41 17.14 33.43
CA ILE A 77 -8.94 17.42 34.76
C ILE A 77 -7.81 18.15 35.51
N ARG A 78 -7.88 19.48 35.61
CA ARG A 78 -7.02 20.21 36.56
C ARG A 78 -7.55 19.89 37.97
N PRO A 79 -6.71 19.41 38.90
CA PRO A 79 -7.14 19.30 40.29
C PRO A 79 -7.41 20.71 40.80
N ARG A 80 -8.60 20.92 41.37
CA ARG A 80 -8.88 22.12 42.18
C ARG A 80 -8.01 22.00 43.44
N VAL A 81 -7.13 22.98 43.63
CA VAL A 81 -6.47 23.27 44.91
C VAL A 81 -7.49 23.94 45.82
#